data_AF-A0A7V5BNC2-F1
#
_entry.id   AF-A0A7V5BNC2-F1
#
_cell.length_a   1.000
_cell.length_b   1.000
_cell.length_c   1.000
_cell.angle_alpha   90.00
_cell.angle_beta   90.00
_cell.angle_gamma   90.00
#
_symmetry.space_group_name_H-M   'P 1'
#
loop_
_entity.id
_entity.type
_entity.pdbx_description
1 polymer ?
#
loop_
_entity_poly.entity_id
_entity_poly.type
_entity_poly.pdbx_seq_one_letter_code
_entity_poly.pdbx_strand_id
1 'polypeptide(L)'
;TARDYVQAQRVRTRLIAHFQAAFEEVDVIITPATGISAPPILASAFPDGDSDLTTLTEIMRYAPFTNLTGHPAISFPVGYSDMGLPIAMQAIGRYWDEVTLFRLALAAESMLERRQPLVFKAPLSLVC
;
A
#
# COMPACT_ATOMS: atom_id res chain seq x y z
N THR A 1 -26.14 7.42 7.71
CA THR A 1 -26.96 8.57 8.16
C THR A 1 -26.06 9.69 8.68
N ALA A 2 -26.60 10.88 8.99
CA ALA A 2 -25.81 11.96 9.59
C ALA A 2 -25.19 11.56 10.95
N ARG A 3 -25.92 10.78 11.75
CA ARG A 3 -25.42 10.22 13.02
C ARG A 3 -24.20 9.32 12.80
N ASP A 4 -24.26 8.43 11.81
CA ASP A 4 -23.16 7.52 11.49
C ASP A 4 -21.93 8.29 11.02
N TYR A 5 -22.14 9.35 10.23
CA TYR A 5 -21.04 10.20 9.78
C TYR A 5 -20.33 10.90 10.95
N VAL A 6 -21.08 11.50 11.89
CA VAL A 6 -20.50 12.11 13.09
C VAL A 6 -19.76 11.06 13.93
N GLN A 7 -20.30 9.85 14.05
CA GLN A 7 -19.62 8.78 14.76
C GLN A 7 -18.33 8.35 14.06
N ALA A 8 -18.31 8.26 12.72
CA ALA A 8 -17.13 7.96 11.94
C ALA A 8 -16.04 9.03 12.12
N GLN A 9 -16.40 10.32 12.17
CA GLN A 9 -15.43 11.39 12.45
C GLN A 9 -14.80 11.25 13.84
N ARG A 10 -15.56 10.80 14.86
CA ARG A 10 -15.00 10.49 16.19
C ARG A 10 -14.02 9.31 16.17
N VAL A 11 -14.33 8.27 15.38
CA VAL A 11 -13.40 7.14 15.15
C VAL A 11 -12.11 7.64 14.49
N ARG A 12 -12.23 8.48 13.47
CA ARG A 12 -11.10 9.11 12.78
C ARG A 12 -10.20 9.89 13.75
N THR A 13 -10.78 10.71 14.63
CA THR A 13 -10.00 11.45 15.64
C THR A 13 -9.23 10.52 16.58
N ARG A 14 -9.83 9.42 17.02
CA ARG A 14 -9.14 8.42 17.86
C ARG A 14 -8.00 7.72 17.10
N LEU A 15 -8.22 7.39 15.83
CA LEU A 15 -7.18 6.79 14.99
C LEU A 15 -5.98 7.73 14.82
N ILE A 16 -6.22 9.03 14.59
CA ILE A 16 -5.15 10.03 14.53
C ILE A 16 -4.34 10.04 15.83
N ALA A 17 -5.01 10.05 16.99
CA ALA A 17 -4.33 10.03 18.28
C ALA A 17 -3.46 8.78 18.48
N HIS A 18 -3.90 7.62 18.01
CA HIS A 18 -3.09 6.38 18.06
C HIS A 18 -1.84 6.46 17.18
N PHE A 19 -1.94 7.00 15.97
CA PHE A 19 -0.76 7.23 15.13
C PHE A 19 0.20 8.23 15.77
N GLN A 20 -0.32 9.34 16.31
CA GLN A 20 0.51 10.35 16.98
C GLN A 20 1.28 9.75 18.16
N ALA A 21 0.63 8.96 19.00
CA ALA A 21 1.27 8.25 20.11
C ALA A 21 2.35 7.28 19.62
N ALA A 22 2.06 6.49 18.57
CA ALA A 22 3.06 5.58 18.01
C ALA A 22 4.30 6.34 17.50
N PHE A 23 4.11 7.51 16.87
CA PHE A 23 5.21 8.34 16.38
C PHE A 23 6.03 9.04 17.46
N GLU A 24 5.63 8.98 18.73
CA GLU A 24 6.48 9.35 19.87
C GLU A 24 7.62 8.33 20.08
N GLU A 25 7.42 7.08 19.67
CA GLU A 25 8.35 5.97 19.88
C GLU A 25 9.10 5.55 18.61
N VAL A 26 8.51 5.75 17.43
CA VAL A 26 9.08 5.34 16.14
C VAL A 26 9.09 6.46 15.12
N ASP A 27 10.03 6.41 14.18
CA ASP A 27 10.09 7.37 13.07
C ASP A 27 9.19 6.99 11.89
N VAL A 28 8.99 5.69 11.68
CA VAL A 28 8.22 5.13 10.57
C VAL A 28 7.47 3.88 11.05
N ILE A 29 6.24 3.72 10.59
CA ILE A 29 5.46 2.48 10.76
C ILE A 29 5.52 1.68 9.45
N ILE A 30 5.89 0.40 9.54
CA ILE A 30 6.05 -0.49 8.40
C ILE A 30 4.94 -1.56 8.40
N THR A 31 4.27 -1.74 7.26
CA THR A 31 3.27 -2.79 7.02
C THR A 31 3.51 -3.42 5.65
N PRO A 32 2.93 -4.58 5.33
CA PRO A 32 2.72 -4.95 3.93
C PRO A 32 1.90 -3.85 3.21
N ALA A 33 2.10 -3.69 1.90
CA ALA A 33 1.29 -2.76 1.12
C ALA A 33 -0.15 -3.28 0.93
N THR A 34 -0.30 -4.60 0.75
CA THR A 34 -1.57 -5.31 0.60
C THR A 34 -1.54 -6.60 1.43
N GLY A 35 -2.71 -7.13 1.81
CA GLY A 35 -2.83 -8.40 2.55
C GLY A 35 -2.60 -9.65 1.70
N ILE A 36 -2.72 -9.52 0.38
CA ILE A 36 -2.53 -10.59 -0.61
C ILE A 36 -1.72 -10.08 -1.80
N SER A 37 -1.08 -11.00 -2.53
CA SER A 37 -0.53 -10.73 -3.87
C SER A 37 -1.65 -10.54 -4.90
N ALA A 38 -1.30 -10.19 -6.14
CA ALA A 38 -2.27 -10.00 -7.22
C ALA A 38 -3.23 -11.20 -7.35
N PRO A 39 -4.54 -11.02 -7.07
CA PRO A 39 -5.52 -12.10 -7.21
C PRO A 39 -5.85 -12.35 -8.70
N PRO A 40 -6.25 -13.57 -9.06
CA PRO A 40 -6.72 -13.87 -10.40
C PRO A 40 -8.05 -13.14 -10.68
N ILE A 41 -8.25 -12.72 -11.93
CA ILE A 41 -9.56 -12.25 -12.40
C ILE A 41 -10.38 -13.48 -12.78
N LEU A 42 -11.51 -13.68 -12.12
CA LEU A 42 -12.40 -14.81 -12.40
C LEU A 42 -13.18 -14.58 -13.70
N ALA A 43 -13.39 -15.64 -14.49
CA ALA A 43 -14.17 -15.54 -15.73
C ALA A 43 -15.61 -15.08 -15.48
N SER A 44 -16.18 -15.40 -14.31
CA SER A 44 -17.52 -14.97 -13.89
C SER A 44 -17.64 -13.45 -13.70
N ALA A 45 -16.52 -12.74 -13.54
CA ALA A 45 -16.53 -11.28 -13.47
C ALA A 45 -16.82 -10.62 -14.83
N PHE A 46 -16.86 -11.41 -15.92
CA PHE A 46 -17.20 -10.92 -17.25
C PHE A 46 -18.62 -11.36 -17.64
N PRO A 47 -19.44 -10.48 -18.25
CA PRO A 47 -19.15 -9.08 -18.62
C PRO A 47 -19.51 -8.04 -17.54
N ASP A 48 -20.24 -8.45 -16.50
CA ASP A 48 -21.01 -7.54 -15.64
C ASP A 48 -20.27 -7.07 -14.38
N GLY A 49 -19.04 -7.54 -14.17
CA GLY A 49 -18.23 -7.27 -12.98
C GLY A 49 -18.44 -8.31 -11.86
N ASP A 50 -17.81 -8.04 -10.72
CA ASP A 50 -17.88 -8.89 -9.53
C ASP A 50 -17.96 -8.02 -8.26
N SER A 51 -18.56 -8.57 -7.20
CA SER A 51 -18.72 -7.93 -5.90
C SER A 51 -18.15 -8.83 -4.79
N ASP A 52 -16.82 -8.92 -4.75
CA ASP A 52 -16.09 -9.67 -3.73
C ASP A 52 -15.51 -8.75 -2.65
N LEU A 53 -16.26 -8.59 -1.54
CA LEU A 53 -15.81 -7.81 -0.39
C LEU A 53 -14.65 -8.47 0.38
N THR A 54 -14.48 -9.79 0.27
CA THR A 54 -13.40 -10.51 0.96
C THR A 54 -12.07 -10.16 0.31
N THR A 55 -11.96 -10.30 -1.00
CA THR A 55 -10.76 -9.90 -1.75
C THR A 55 -10.48 -8.41 -1.61
N LEU A 56 -11.51 -7.56 -1.70
CA LEU A 56 -11.35 -6.11 -1.51
C LEU A 56 -10.78 -5.76 -0.13
N THR A 57 -11.28 -6.42 0.93
CA THR A 57 -10.79 -6.20 2.30
C THR A 57 -9.34 -6.60 2.46
N GLU A 58 -8.90 -7.69 1.82
CA GLU A 58 -7.49 -8.10 1.86
C GLU A 58 -6.58 -7.13 1.10
N ILE A 59 -6.99 -6.66 -0.08
CA ILE A 59 -6.23 -5.67 -0.86
C ILE A 59 -6.11 -4.37 -0.06
N MET A 60 -7.19 -3.91 0.55
CA MET A 60 -7.26 -2.65 1.29
C MET A 60 -6.89 -2.80 2.77
N ARG A 61 -6.30 -3.92 3.21
CA ARG A 61 -6.09 -4.20 4.64
C ARG A 61 -5.30 -3.12 5.39
N TYR A 62 -4.35 -2.44 4.74
CA TYR A 62 -3.42 -1.51 5.38
C TYR A 62 -3.50 -0.05 4.90
N ALA A 63 -3.84 0.18 3.64
CA ALA A 63 -3.80 1.52 3.02
C ALA A 63 -4.85 2.54 3.55
N PRO A 64 -6.11 2.17 3.87
CA PRO A 64 -7.15 3.15 4.22
C PRO A 64 -6.86 3.98 5.47
N PHE A 65 -6.03 3.47 6.38
CA PHE A 65 -5.69 4.18 7.61
C PHE A 65 -4.99 5.51 7.32
N THR A 66 -4.13 5.57 6.32
CA THR A 66 -3.40 6.80 5.95
C THR A 66 -4.29 7.77 5.18
N ASN A 67 -5.21 7.27 4.34
CA ASN A 67 -6.25 8.09 3.72
C ASN A 67 -7.14 8.79 4.76
N LEU A 68 -7.53 8.05 5.82
CA LEU A 68 -8.34 8.61 6.89
C LEU A 68 -7.56 9.61 7.74
N THR A 69 -6.31 9.30 8.09
CA THR A 69 -5.54 10.12 9.03
C THR A 69 -4.75 11.25 8.37
N GLY A 70 -4.51 11.18 7.07
CA GLY A 70 -3.72 12.13 6.29
C GLY A 70 -2.19 11.97 6.44
N HIS A 71 -1.70 10.89 7.06
CA HIS A 71 -0.26 10.64 7.15
C HIS A 71 0.32 10.29 5.78
N PRO A 72 1.51 10.78 5.43
CA PRO A 72 2.17 10.37 4.19
C PRO A 72 2.54 8.89 4.28
N ALA A 73 2.43 8.20 3.16
CA ALA A 73 2.85 6.81 3.03
C ALA A 73 3.41 6.53 1.64
N ILE A 74 4.35 5.60 1.57
CA ILE A 74 4.95 5.14 0.31
C ILE A 74 4.91 3.62 0.25
N SER A 75 4.54 3.09 -0.91
CA SER A 75 4.67 1.67 -1.23
C SER A 75 5.97 1.46 -2.01
N PHE A 76 6.77 0.47 -1.60
CA PHE A 76 8.04 0.14 -2.25
C PHE A 76 8.18 -1.39 -2.38
N PRO A 77 8.77 -1.86 -3.49
CA PRO A 77 8.90 -3.30 -3.73
C PRO A 77 9.95 -3.91 -2.79
N VAL A 78 9.69 -5.12 -2.31
CA VAL A 78 10.62 -5.86 -1.42
C VAL A 78 10.93 -7.27 -1.90
N GLY A 79 10.28 -7.73 -2.96
CA GLY A 79 10.52 -9.07 -3.49
C GLY A 79 9.39 -9.59 -4.35
N TYR A 80 9.35 -10.91 -4.48
CA TYR A 80 8.36 -11.65 -5.25
C TYR A 80 7.89 -12.86 -4.44
N SER A 81 6.64 -13.25 -4.60
CA SER A 81 6.12 -14.50 -4.02
C SER A 81 6.72 -15.72 -4.73
N ASP A 82 6.45 -16.92 -4.19
CA ASP A 82 6.82 -18.19 -4.81
C ASP A 82 6.23 -18.37 -6.22
N MET A 83 5.11 -17.70 -6.51
CA MET A 83 4.48 -17.65 -7.83
C MET A 83 5.06 -16.55 -8.75
N GLY A 84 6.12 -15.86 -8.30
CA GLY A 84 6.77 -14.79 -9.04
C GLY A 84 5.99 -13.46 -9.07
N LEU A 85 4.97 -13.28 -8.22
CA LEU A 85 4.18 -12.05 -8.17
C LEU A 85 4.88 -10.98 -7.32
N PRO A 86 4.88 -9.70 -7.72
CA PRO A 86 5.50 -8.63 -6.94
C PRO A 86 4.91 -8.51 -5.53
N ILE A 87 5.79 -8.33 -4.53
CA ILE A 87 5.44 -8.04 -3.14
C ILE A 87 6.00 -6.67 -2.77
N ALA A 88 5.19 -5.86 -2.10
CA ALA A 88 5.56 -4.53 -1.65
C ALA A 88 5.25 -4.34 -0.16
N MET A 89 6.06 -3.51 0.48
CA MET A 89 5.81 -2.99 1.82
C MET A 89 5.36 -1.54 1.72
N GLN A 90 4.64 -1.08 2.73
CA GLN A 90 4.23 0.30 2.93
C GLN A 90 4.98 0.87 4.14
N ALA A 91 5.58 2.04 3.95
CA ALA A 91 6.10 2.87 5.04
C ALA A 91 5.19 4.07 5.26
N ILE A 92 4.82 4.32 6.50
CA ILE A 92 3.96 5.44 6.92
C ILE A 92 4.80 6.36 7.81
N GLY A 93 4.83 7.65 7.46
CA GLY A 93 5.64 8.66 8.13
C GLY A 93 4.83 9.63 8.96
N ARG A 94 5.53 10.46 9.74
CA ARG A 94 4.94 11.63 10.39
C ARG A 94 4.43 12.62 9.34
N TYR A 95 3.49 13.48 9.73
CA TYR A 95 3.02 14.55 8.85
C TYR A 95 4.18 15.38 8.32
N TRP A 96 4.21 15.58 7.00
CA TRP A 96 5.19 16.41 6.28
C TRP A 96 6.64 15.90 6.29
N ASP A 97 6.85 14.61 6.59
CA ASP A 97 8.16 13.96 6.57
C ASP A 97 8.31 12.96 5.41
N GLU A 98 7.91 13.37 4.20
CA GLU A 98 8.04 12.55 2.99
C GLU A 98 9.51 12.24 2.66
N VAL A 99 10.45 13.10 3.09
CA VAL A 99 11.89 12.90 2.86
C VAL A 99 12.39 11.61 3.52
N THR A 100 11.98 11.32 4.75
CA THR A 100 12.32 10.07 5.43
C THR A 100 11.78 8.86 4.66
N LEU A 101 10.55 8.95 4.16
CA LEU A 101 9.93 7.89 3.37
C LEU A 101 10.65 7.64 2.04
N PHE A 102 11.03 8.69 1.32
CA PHE A 102 11.79 8.55 0.07
C PHE A 102 13.17 7.95 0.29
N ARG A 103 13.87 8.33 1.37
CA ARG A 103 15.18 7.74 1.73
C ARG A 103 15.06 6.26 2.03
N LEU A 104 14.03 5.87 2.78
CA LEU A 104 13.76 4.46 3.10
C LEU A 104 13.45 3.66 1.82
N ALA A 105 12.56 4.18 0.96
CA ALA A 105 12.21 3.51 -0.28
C ALA A 105 13.41 3.37 -1.23
N LEU A 106 14.27 4.38 -1.32
CA LEU A 106 15.51 4.33 -2.12
C LEU A 106 16.48 3.26 -1.60
N ALA A 107 16.65 3.19 -0.26
CA ALA A 107 17.49 2.16 0.34
C ALA A 107 16.94 0.74 0.05
N ALA A 108 15.62 0.55 0.22
CA ALA A 108 14.98 -0.74 -0.07
C ALA A 108 15.09 -1.11 -1.57
N GLU A 109 14.90 -0.16 -2.47
CA GLU A 109 15.03 -0.37 -3.91
C GLU A 109 16.45 -0.81 -4.29
N SER A 110 17.49 -0.25 -3.68
CA SER A 110 18.88 -0.61 -3.95
C SER A 110 19.25 -2.04 -3.56
N MET A 111 18.48 -2.64 -2.65
CA MET A 111 18.67 -4.00 -2.15
C MET A 111 17.89 -5.04 -2.95
N LEU A 112 17.00 -4.62 -3.84
CA LEU A 112 16.14 -5.51 -4.61
C LEU A 112 16.60 -5.63 -6.06
N GLU A 113 16.91 -6.85 -6.48
CA GLU A 113 17.03 -7.15 -7.91
C GLU A 113 15.63 -7.15 -8.57
N ARG A 114 15.39 -6.20 -9.46
CA ARG A 114 14.12 -6.07 -10.17
C ARG A 114 14.03 -7.08 -11.32
N ARG A 115 12.96 -7.87 -11.32
CA ARG A 115 12.60 -8.77 -12.42
C ARG A 115 11.73 -8.04 -13.44
N GLN A 116 12.04 -8.23 -14.72
CA GLN A 116 11.22 -7.72 -15.81
C GLN A 116 9.85 -8.44 -15.81
N PRO A 117 8.73 -7.70 -15.96
CA PRO A 117 7.41 -8.33 -16.01
C PRO A 117 7.21 -9.08 -17.34
N LEU A 118 6.27 -10.04 -17.34
CA LEU A 118 5.93 -10.85 -18.52
C LEU A 118 5.55 -9.98 -19.73
N VAL A 119 4.81 -8.90 -19.48
CA VAL A 119 4.44 -7.91 -20.48
C VAL A 119 5.24 -6.64 -20.20
N PHE A 120 6.37 -6.50 -20.90
CA PHE A 120 7.22 -5.31 -20.86
C PHE A 120 7.48 -4.82 -22.29
N LYS A 121 7.31 -3.51 -22.52
CA LYS A 121 7.67 -2.86 -23.78
C LYS A 121 8.63 -1.73 -23.47
N ALA A 122 9.88 -1.87 -23.92
CA ALA A 122 10.88 -0.83 -23.75
C ALA A 122 10.47 0.42 -24.57
N PRO A 123 10.34 1.61 -23.96
CA PRO A 123 9.94 2.82 -24.68
C PRO A 123 11.03 3.31 -25.65
N LEU A 124 12.27 2.94 -25.38
CA LEU A 124 13.39 3.08 -26.31
C LEU A 124 13.83 1.67 -26.66
N SER A 125 13.60 1.26 -27.91
CA SER A 125 14.26 0.08 -28.45
C SER A 125 15.75 0.37 -28.44
N LEU A 126 16.48 -0.17 -27.46
CA LEU A 126 17.92 -0.30 -27.56
C LEU A 126 18.18 -1.19 -28.78
N VAL A 127 18.40 -0.53 -29.92
CA VAL A 127 19.16 -1.10 -31.03
C VAL A 127 20.59 -1.18 -30.51
N CYS A 128 20.95 -2.34 -29.97
CA CYS A 128 22.32 -2.78 -29.78
C CYS A 128 22.42 -4.17 -30.39
#